data_AF-A0A1I7S6V4-F1
#
_entry.id   AF-A0A1I7S6V4-F1
#
_cell.length_a   1.000
_cell.length_b   1.000
_cell.length_c   1.000
_cell.angle_alpha   90.00
_cell.angle_beta   90.00
_cell.angle_gamma   90.00
#
_symmetry.space_group_name_H-M   'P 1'
#
loop_
_entity.id
_entity.type
_entity.pdbx_description
1 polymer ?
#
loop_
_entity_poly.entity_id
_entity_poly.type
_entity_poly.pdbx_seq_one_letter_code
_entity_poly.pdbx_strand_id
1 'polypeptide(L)'
;MASDASTPATSTCFEEVVDMLEDELVELTDLEKKRHDETVATIEELVDSLEETWILEFHEEDEVSELRSMILTMIHNAANKLLVRSEKTHLENDVCAICLEEKTRDSVYCLQCLKVVSCKCCMVELIKNRKDEHFLKCLRCQRKSPTELPLFDCVNL
;
A
#
# COMPACT_ATOMS: atom_id res chain seq x y z
N MET A 1 -57.63 27.10 29.80
CA MET A 1 -56.30 27.74 29.86
C MET A 1 -55.29 26.66 30.20
N ALA A 2 -54.11 26.76 29.58
CA ALA A 2 -52.90 25.96 29.77
C ALA A 2 -52.90 24.53 29.19
N SER A 3 -52.41 24.43 27.95
CA SER A 3 -51.45 23.39 27.56
C SER A 3 -50.25 24.13 26.98
N ASP A 4 -49.05 23.90 27.50
CA ASP A 4 -48.05 23.17 26.72
C ASP A 4 -46.73 23.07 27.48
N ALA A 5 -46.43 21.82 27.82
CA ALA A 5 -45.11 21.36 28.17
C ALA A 5 -44.26 21.32 26.91
N SER A 6 -43.02 21.80 26.96
CA SER A 6 -42.00 21.48 25.97
C SER A 6 -40.62 21.61 26.58
N THR A 7 -40.05 20.48 26.97
CA THR A 7 -38.61 20.22 26.89
C THR A 7 -38.47 18.98 26.00
N PRO A 8 -37.35 18.79 25.28
CA PRO A 8 -36.34 17.94 25.90
C PRO A 8 -34.87 18.29 25.61
N ALA A 9 -34.06 18.12 26.65
CA ALA A 9 -32.60 18.15 26.70
C ALA A 9 -31.94 16.89 26.07
N THR A 10 -32.46 16.38 24.95
CA THR A 10 -31.99 15.12 24.33
C THR A 10 -31.01 15.31 23.17
N SER A 11 -30.76 16.55 22.73
CA SER A 11 -29.91 16.82 21.56
C SER A 11 -28.41 16.68 21.85
N THR A 12 -27.96 17.10 23.04
CA THR A 12 -26.53 17.15 23.40
C THR A 12 -25.90 15.77 23.62
N CYS A 13 -26.69 14.78 24.08
CA CYS A 13 -26.18 13.43 24.38
C CYS A 13 -25.87 12.61 23.12
N PHE A 14 -26.49 12.93 21.98
CA PHE A 14 -26.25 12.21 20.73
C PHE A 14 -24.99 12.74 20.01
N GLU A 15 -24.79 14.06 20.00
CA GLU A 15 -23.58 14.68 19.43
C GLU A 15 -22.32 14.21 20.16
N GLU A 16 -22.32 14.18 21.50
CA GLU A 16 -21.17 13.68 22.29
C GLU A 16 -20.84 12.20 22.00
N VAL A 17 -21.84 11.35 21.76
CA VAL A 17 -21.62 9.94 21.41
C VAL A 17 -21.11 9.79 19.98
N VAL A 18 -21.56 10.64 19.05
CA VAL A 18 -21.04 10.66 17.67
C VAL A 18 -19.58 11.12 17.68
N ASP A 19 -19.26 12.20 18.38
CA ASP A 19 -17.89 12.70 18.50
C ASP A 19 -16.94 11.64 19.11
N MET A 20 -17.38 10.95 20.17
CA MET A 20 -16.61 9.85 20.77
C MET A 20 -16.39 8.67 19.81
N LEU A 21 -17.42 8.30 19.02
CA LEU A 21 -17.31 7.23 18.04
C LEU A 21 -16.44 7.64 16.86
N GLU A 22 -16.50 8.91 16.43
CA GLU A 22 -15.63 9.46 15.39
C GLU A 22 -14.17 9.51 15.86
N ASP A 23 -13.90 9.95 17.09
CA ASP A 23 -12.56 9.95 17.69
C ASP A 23 -12.00 8.52 17.82
N GLU A 24 -12.80 7.56 18.28
CA GLU A 24 -12.38 6.14 18.38
C GLU A 24 -12.15 5.52 16.98
N LEU A 25 -12.94 5.91 15.98
CA LEU A 25 -12.73 5.50 14.58
C LEU A 25 -11.45 6.12 14.01
N VAL A 26 -11.17 7.39 14.33
CA VAL A 26 -9.97 8.12 13.90
C VAL A 26 -8.71 7.48 14.50
N GLU A 27 -8.70 7.17 15.79
CA GLU A 27 -7.56 6.49 16.45
C GLU A 27 -7.25 5.12 15.83
N LEU A 28 -8.28 4.36 15.43
CA LEU A 28 -8.10 3.09 14.72
C LEU A 28 -7.44 3.30 13.35
N THR A 29 -7.81 4.35 12.61
CA THR A 29 -7.18 4.64 11.31
C THR A 29 -5.72 5.06 11.42
N ASP A 30 -5.36 5.83 12.46
CA ASP A 30 -3.97 6.24 12.70
C ASP A 30 -3.09 5.06 13.10
N LEU A 31 -3.62 4.13 13.90
CA LEU A 31 -2.92 2.90 14.25
C LEU A 31 -2.71 2.00 13.01
N GLU A 32 -3.71 1.87 12.15
CA GLU A 32 -3.60 1.09 10.90
C GLU A 32 -2.58 1.70 9.95
N LYS A 33 -2.58 3.04 9.81
CA LYS A 33 -1.58 3.78 9.03
C LYS A 33 -0.18 3.62 9.60
N LYS A 34 0.00 3.77 10.91
CA LYS A 34 1.30 3.55 11.56
C LYS A 34 1.83 2.14 11.30
N ARG A 35 0.98 1.11 11.43
CA ARG A 35 1.35 -0.28 11.14
C ARG A 35 1.68 -0.50 9.67
N HIS A 36 0.99 0.19 8.77
CA HIS A 36 1.32 0.21 7.34
C HIS A 36 2.72 0.78 7.13
N ASP A 37 2.99 1.98 7.65
CA ASP A 37 4.28 2.66 7.54
C ASP A 37 5.44 1.81 8.11
N GLU A 38 5.25 1.17 9.27
CA GLU A 38 6.23 0.25 9.87
C GLU A 38 6.52 -0.97 8.96
N THR A 39 5.49 -1.48 8.29
CA THR A 39 5.64 -2.61 7.36
C THR A 39 6.32 -2.18 6.06
N VAL A 40 6.05 -0.96 5.58
CA VAL A 40 6.77 -0.37 4.45
C VAL A 40 8.24 -0.19 4.78
N ALA A 41 8.58 0.36 5.95
CA ALA A 41 9.97 0.50 6.39
C ALA A 41 10.69 -0.85 6.45
N THR A 42 10.02 -1.89 6.99
CA THR A 42 10.56 -3.26 7.00
C THR A 42 10.85 -3.77 5.58
N ILE A 43 9.97 -3.49 4.63
CA ILE A 43 10.16 -3.90 3.23
C ILE A 43 11.32 -3.14 2.60
N GLU A 44 11.45 -1.83 2.84
CA GLU A 44 12.56 -1.03 2.32
C GLU A 44 13.92 -1.58 2.79
N GLU A 45 14.06 -1.91 4.08
CA GLU A 45 15.27 -2.53 4.63
C GLU A 45 15.59 -3.89 3.97
N LEU A 46 14.57 -4.73 3.75
CA LEU A 46 14.74 -6.01 3.08
C LEU A 46 15.09 -5.86 1.59
N VAL A 47 14.51 -4.87 0.92
CA VAL A 47 14.80 -4.58 -0.49
C VAL A 47 16.22 -4.06 -0.66
N ASP A 48 16.70 -3.20 0.24
CA ASP A 48 18.09 -2.75 0.25
C ASP A 48 19.04 -3.94 0.51
N SER A 49 18.70 -4.81 1.47
CA SER A 49 19.46 -6.05 1.71
C SER A 49 19.48 -6.97 0.47
N LEU A 50 18.35 -7.07 -0.24
CA LEU A 50 18.25 -7.84 -1.48
C LEU A 50 19.16 -7.27 -2.57
N GLU A 51 19.21 -5.95 -2.72
CA GLU A 51 20.07 -5.27 -3.68
C GLU A 51 21.55 -5.56 -3.42
N GLU A 52 21.95 -5.58 -2.15
CA GLU A 52 23.31 -5.97 -1.77
C GLU A 52 23.65 -7.41 -2.22
N THR A 53 22.70 -8.35 -2.14
CA THR A 53 22.91 -9.72 -2.65
C THR A 53 23.09 -9.82 -4.17
N TRP A 54 22.63 -8.82 -4.93
CA TRP A 54 22.84 -8.73 -6.37
C TRP A 54 24.18 -8.08 -6.73
N ILE A 55 24.83 -7.39 -5.79
CA ILE A 55 26.17 -6.81 -5.99
C ILE A 55 27.27 -7.84 -5.69
N LEU A 56 27.02 -8.79 -4.79
CA LEU A 56 28.00 -9.74 -4.25
C LEU A 56 28.35 -10.93 -5.17
N GLU A 57 28.13 -10.83 -6.49
CA GLU A 57 28.17 -11.93 -7.49
C GLU A 57 29.46 -12.78 -7.59
N PHE A 58 30.52 -12.53 -6.82
CA PHE A 58 31.86 -13.02 -7.17
C PHE A 58 32.47 -14.14 -6.32
N HIS A 59 31.87 -14.59 -5.21
CA HIS A 59 32.59 -15.51 -4.31
C HIS A 59 31.87 -16.79 -3.85
N GLU A 60 30.54 -16.81 -3.63
CA GLU A 60 29.82 -18.00 -3.12
C GLU A 60 28.37 -18.05 -3.66
N GLU A 61 28.19 -18.56 -4.89
CA GLU A 61 26.89 -18.52 -5.60
C GLU A 61 25.74 -19.20 -4.85
N ASP A 62 26.00 -20.31 -4.17
CA ASP A 62 24.96 -21.09 -3.49
C ASP A 62 24.43 -20.39 -2.23
N GLU A 63 25.31 -19.90 -1.35
CA GLU A 63 24.92 -19.20 -0.12
C GLU A 63 24.21 -17.88 -0.40
N VAL A 64 24.68 -17.13 -1.41
CA VAL A 64 24.03 -15.88 -1.85
C VAL A 64 22.65 -16.13 -2.44
N SER A 65 22.48 -17.24 -3.17
CA SER A 65 21.18 -17.65 -3.72
C SER A 65 20.17 -18.02 -2.62
N GLU A 66 20.60 -18.79 -1.61
CA GLU A 66 19.75 -19.12 -0.45
C GLU A 66 19.34 -17.88 0.33
N LEU A 67 20.29 -16.97 0.59
CA LEU A 67 20.01 -15.69 1.26
C LEU A 67 19.00 -14.85 0.45
N ARG A 68 19.17 -14.75 -0.86
CA ARG A 68 18.25 -14.03 -1.76
C ARG A 68 16.83 -14.59 -1.69
N SER A 69 16.70 -15.92 -1.76
CA SER A 69 15.41 -16.62 -1.64
C SER A 69 14.74 -16.36 -0.29
N MET A 70 15.53 -16.36 0.80
CA MET A 70 15.03 -16.04 2.13
C MET A 70 14.52 -14.59 2.21
N ILE A 71 15.29 -13.62 1.71
CA ILE A 71 14.90 -12.20 1.71
C ILE A 71 13.62 -12.00 0.89
N LEU A 72 13.52 -12.57 -0.32
CA LEU A 72 12.32 -12.52 -1.15
C LEU A 72 11.10 -13.09 -0.42
N THR A 73 11.26 -14.19 0.30
CA THR A 73 10.20 -14.79 1.12
C THR A 73 9.75 -13.85 2.24
N MET A 74 10.68 -13.16 2.91
CA MET A 74 10.36 -12.16 3.93
C MET A 74 9.62 -10.96 3.35
N ILE A 75 10.06 -10.45 2.18
CA ILE A 75 9.37 -9.37 1.47
C ILE A 75 7.95 -9.82 1.09
N HIS A 76 7.78 -11.04 0.56
CA HIS A 76 6.46 -11.58 0.21
C HIS A 76 5.53 -11.66 1.43
N ASN A 77 6.03 -12.14 2.56
CA ASN A 77 5.24 -12.18 3.80
C ASN A 77 4.85 -10.79 4.30
N ALA A 78 5.72 -9.79 4.17
CA ALA A 78 5.41 -8.41 4.51
C ALA A 78 4.43 -7.78 3.51
N ALA A 79 4.57 -8.05 2.21
CA ALA A 79 3.68 -7.60 1.15
C ALA A 79 2.25 -8.12 1.35
N ASN A 80 2.09 -9.38 1.75
CA ASN A 80 0.79 -9.96 2.09
C ASN A 80 0.10 -9.21 3.25
N LYS A 81 0.87 -8.71 4.23
CA LYS A 81 0.32 -7.85 5.30
C LYS A 81 -0.14 -6.50 4.77
N LEU A 82 0.55 -5.94 3.76
CA LEU A 82 0.11 -4.70 3.11
C LEU A 82 -1.17 -4.91 2.31
N LEU A 83 -1.26 -6.01 1.55
CA LEU A 83 -2.43 -6.35 0.73
C LEU A 83 -3.71 -6.47 1.56
N VAL A 84 -3.67 -7.24 2.66
CA VAL A 84 -4.82 -7.39 3.58
C VAL A 84 -5.27 -6.06 4.18
N ARG A 85 -4.36 -5.08 4.31
CA ARG A 85 -4.70 -3.73 4.81
C ARG A 85 -5.22 -2.83 3.70
N SER A 86 -4.69 -2.93 2.48
CA SER A 86 -5.16 -2.11 1.36
C SER A 86 -6.60 -2.44 0.97
N GLU A 87 -7.05 -3.69 1.14
CA GLU A 87 -8.46 -4.08 0.96
C GLU A 87 -9.44 -3.32 1.87
N LYS A 88 -8.97 -2.81 3.02
CA LYS A 88 -9.76 -2.00 3.94
C LYS A 88 -9.72 -0.51 3.63
N THR A 89 -8.82 -0.09 2.74
CA THR A 89 -8.63 1.33 2.43
C THR A 89 -9.43 1.66 1.18
N HIS A 90 -10.30 2.66 1.27
CA HIS A 90 -10.92 3.21 0.07
C HIS A 90 -9.86 3.94 -0.75
N LEU A 91 -9.45 3.33 -1.86
CA LEU A 91 -8.55 3.95 -2.83
C LEU A 91 -9.40 4.66 -3.88
N GLU A 92 -9.30 5.98 -3.95
CA GLU A 92 -9.93 6.74 -5.02
C GLU A 92 -9.25 6.42 -6.35
N ASN A 93 -10.06 6.24 -7.40
CA ASN A 93 -9.51 6.17 -8.76
C ASN A 93 -8.83 7.50 -9.07
N ASP A 94 -7.57 7.41 -9.48
CA ASP A 94 -6.71 8.54 -9.77
C ASP A 94 -6.06 8.33 -11.16
N VAL A 95 -5.41 9.38 -11.64
CA VAL A 95 -4.80 9.47 -12.95
C VAL A 95 -3.71 8.41 -13.09
N CYS A 96 -3.73 7.68 -14.21
CA CYS A 96 -2.59 6.83 -14.58
C CYS A 96 -1.33 7.67 -14.78
N ALA A 97 -0.24 7.42 -14.05
CA ALA A 97 0.99 8.22 -14.16
C ALA A 97 1.75 8.01 -15.49
N ILE A 98 1.29 7.09 -16.35
CA ILE A 98 1.91 6.76 -17.64
C ILE A 98 1.10 7.37 -18.79
N CYS A 99 -0.17 6.98 -18.96
CA CYS A 99 -1.02 7.47 -20.06
C CYS A 99 -1.84 8.73 -19.71
N LEU A 100 -1.82 9.17 -18.45
CA LEU A 100 -2.52 10.36 -17.94
C LEU A 100 -4.06 10.32 -18.08
N GLU A 101 -4.66 9.14 -18.26
CA GLU A 101 -6.11 8.99 -18.24
C GLU A 101 -6.66 9.16 -16.81
N GLU A 102 -7.65 10.06 -16.65
CA GLU A 102 -8.15 10.51 -15.34
C GLU A 102 -9.09 9.53 -14.61
N LYS A 103 -9.64 8.53 -15.32
CA LYS A 103 -10.57 7.53 -14.75
C LYS A 103 -10.21 6.13 -15.16
N THR A 104 -9.09 5.67 -14.63
CA THR A 104 -8.57 4.35 -14.88
C THR A 104 -9.55 3.28 -14.37
N ARG A 105 -10.17 2.49 -15.26
CA ARG A 105 -11.10 1.41 -14.88
C ARG A 105 -10.39 0.20 -14.26
N ASP A 106 -9.13 0.02 -14.61
CA ASP A 106 -8.26 -1.04 -14.08
C ASP A 106 -7.04 -0.40 -13.40
N SER A 107 -7.30 0.32 -12.31
CA SER A 107 -6.28 1.02 -11.53
C SER A 107 -5.32 0.03 -10.89
N VAL A 108 -4.02 0.25 -11.12
CA VAL A 108 -2.94 -0.41 -10.41
C VAL A 108 -2.40 0.57 -9.37
N TYR A 109 -2.41 0.15 -8.12
CA TYR A 109 -1.94 0.95 -6.99
C TYR A 109 -0.66 0.38 -6.40
N CYS A 110 0.11 1.25 -5.73
CA CYS A 110 1.30 0.83 -5.01
C CYS A 110 0.93 0.42 -3.59
N LEU A 111 1.30 -0.79 -3.17
CA LEU A 111 1.07 -1.27 -1.80
C LEU A 111 1.80 -0.43 -0.75
N GLN A 112 2.90 0.22 -1.13
CA GLN A 112 3.76 0.99 -0.22
C GLN A 112 3.34 2.45 -0.01
N CYS A 113 2.56 3.04 -0.92
CA CYS A 113 2.08 4.42 -0.76
C CYS A 113 0.58 4.58 -0.92
N LEU A 114 -0.13 3.50 -1.25
CA LEU A 114 -1.58 3.44 -1.40
C LEU A 114 -2.11 4.49 -2.40
N LYS A 115 -1.37 4.72 -3.49
CA LYS A 115 -1.76 5.61 -4.59
C LYS A 115 -1.84 4.86 -5.90
N VAL A 116 -2.74 5.28 -6.79
CA VAL A 116 -2.77 4.79 -8.17
C VAL A 116 -1.49 5.21 -8.88
N VAL A 117 -0.83 4.22 -9.47
CA VAL A 117 0.42 4.38 -10.22
C VAL A 117 0.15 4.35 -11.70
N SER A 118 -0.67 3.42 -12.16
CA SER A 118 -0.96 3.28 -13.59
C SER A 118 -2.26 2.54 -13.84
N CYS A 119 -2.66 2.46 -15.11
CA CYS A 119 -3.60 1.43 -15.55
C CYS A 119 -2.90 0.08 -15.67
N LYS A 120 -3.69 -1.00 -15.65
CA LYS A 120 -3.21 -2.37 -15.85
C LYS A 120 -2.46 -2.56 -17.16
N CYS A 121 -2.96 -1.98 -18.27
CA CYS A 121 -2.30 -2.06 -19.57
C CYS A 121 -0.89 -1.44 -19.52
N CYS A 122 -0.76 -0.23 -18.99
CA CYS A 122 0.52 0.46 -18.86
C CYS A 122 1.46 -0.24 -17.87
N MET A 123 0.95 -0.84 -16.78
CA MET A 123 1.78 -1.61 -15.85
C MET A 123 2.38 -2.85 -16.54
N VAL A 124 1.56 -3.60 -17.28
CA VAL A 124 2.03 -4.78 -18.02
C VAL A 124 3.11 -4.40 -19.03
N GLU A 125 2.93 -3.29 -19.75
CA GLU A 125 3.94 -2.77 -20.68
C GLU A 125 5.23 -2.34 -19.96
N LEU A 126 5.11 -1.64 -18.83
CA LEU A 126 6.25 -1.24 -18.00
C LEU A 126 7.07 -2.44 -17.54
N ILE A 127 6.42 -3.48 -16.99
CA ILE A 127 7.07 -4.70 -16.52
C ILE A 127 7.77 -5.41 -17.70
N LYS A 128 7.11 -5.52 -18.86
CA LYS A 128 7.71 -6.12 -20.07
C LYS A 128 8.96 -5.38 -20.54
N ASN A 129 8.93 -4.05 -20.53
CA ASN A 129 10.05 -3.22 -20.98
C ASN A 129 11.22 -3.20 -20.00
N ARG A 130 11.01 -3.63 -18.75
CA ARG A 130 12.02 -3.67 -17.67
C ARG A 130 12.35 -5.09 -17.21
N LYS A 131 12.14 -6.08 -18.08
CA LYS A 131 12.36 -7.51 -17.75
C LYS A 131 13.80 -7.84 -17.30
N ASP A 132 14.78 -7.05 -17.71
CA ASP A 132 16.19 -7.23 -17.38
C ASP A 132 16.60 -6.42 -16.13
N GLU A 133 15.65 -5.64 -15.56
CA GLU A 133 15.85 -4.93 -14.31
C GLU A 133 15.42 -5.80 -13.12
N HIS A 134 16.27 -5.80 -12.12
CA HIS A 134 16.07 -6.47 -10.85
C HIS A 134 14.98 -5.84 -9.96
N PHE A 135 14.77 -4.53 -10.12
CA PHE A 135 13.79 -3.76 -9.35
C PHE A 135 12.96 -2.84 -10.25
N LEU A 136 11.71 -2.65 -9.86
CA LEU A 136 10.84 -1.60 -10.36
C LEU A 136 10.71 -0.49 -9.32
N LYS A 137 10.54 0.75 -9.77
CA LYS A 137 10.24 1.88 -8.88
C LYS A 137 8.80 2.33 -9.05
N CYS A 138 8.14 2.63 -7.95
CA CYS A 138 6.83 3.25 -7.98
C CYS A 138 6.93 4.66 -8.58
N LEU A 139 6.14 4.96 -9.62
CA LEU A 139 6.16 6.28 -10.27
C LEU A 139 5.68 7.42 -9.36
N ARG A 140 5.00 7.10 -8.25
CA ARG A 140 4.47 8.10 -7.30
C ARG A 140 5.41 8.34 -6.12
N CYS A 141 5.85 7.29 -5.42
CA CYS A 141 6.69 7.42 -4.22
C CYS A 141 8.16 7.08 -4.44
N GLN A 142 8.55 6.62 -5.65
CA GLN A 142 9.92 6.26 -6.03
C GLN A 142 10.56 5.10 -5.24
N ARG A 143 9.82 4.48 -4.31
CA ARG A 143 10.23 3.27 -3.59
C ARG A 143 10.40 2.09 -4.54
N LYS A 144 11.38 1.24 -4.24
CA LYS A 144 11.71 0.04 -5.01
C LYS A 144 10.77 -1.11 -4.68
N SER A 145 10.60 -2.02 -5.64
CA SER A 145 9.99 -3.33 -5.48
C SER A 145 10.75 -4.34 -6.34
N PRO A 146 10.97 -5.57 -5.87
CA PRO A 146 11.59 -6.61 -6.70
C PRO A 146 10.73 -6.88 -7.94
N THR A 147 11.34 -7.04 -9.11
CA THR A 147 10.59 -7.34 -10.36
C THR A 147 9.87 -8.70 -10.28
N GLU A 148 10.46 -9.66 -9.56
CA GLU A 148 9.88 -10.99 -9.31
C GLU A 148 8.66 -10.94 -8.36
N LEU A 149 8.56 -9.89 -7.56
CA LEU A 149 7.47 -9.65 -6.62
C LEU A 149 7.10 -8.16 -6.61
N PRO A 150 6.44 -7.66 -7.68
CA PRO A 150 6.11 -6.25 -7.75
C PRO A 150 5.10 -5.90 -6.66
N LEU A 151 5.42 -4.87 -5.87
CA LEU A 151 4.54 -4.36 -4.80
C LEU A 151 3.44 -3.43 -5.36
N PHE A 152 2.81 -3.90 -6.42
CA PHE A 152 1.72 -3.24 -7.13
C PHE A 152 0.55 -4.21 -7.24
N ASP A 153 -0.66 -3.72 -7.01
CA ASP A 153 -1.86 -4.55 -7.05
C ASP A 153 -3.00 -3.87 -7.84
N CYS A 154 -3.93 -4.67 -8.34
CA CYS A 154 -5.13 -4.20 -9.02
C CYS A 154 -6.30 -4.22 -8.04
N VAL A 155 -7.03 -3.11 -7.88
CA VAL A 155 -8.26 -3.19 -7.09
C VAL A 155 -9.31 -3.88 -7.95
N ASN A 156 -9.84 -5.02 -7.49
CA ASN A 156 -11.11 -5.54 -8.00
C ASN A 156 -12.23 -4.69 -7.38
N LEU A 157 -12.45 -3.47 -7.88
CA LEU A 157 -13.61 -2.64 -7.52
C LEU A 157 -14.88 -3.15 -8.21
#